data_AF-A0A7V4EJ72-F1
#
_entry.id   AF-A0A7V4EJ72-F1
#
_cell.length_a   1.000
_cell.length_b   1.000
_cell.length_c   1.000
_cell.angle_alpha   90.00
_cell.angle_beta   90.00
_cell.angle_gamma   90.00
#
_symmetry.space_group_name_H-M   'P 1'
#
loop_
_entity.id
_entity.type
_entity.pdbx_description
1 polymer ?
#
loop_
_entity_poly.entity_id
_entity_poly.type
_entity_poly.pdbx_seq_one_letter_code
_entity_poly.pdbx_strand_id
1 'polypeptide(L)'
;MPKRVWSPERVTDEIRELSRQGVDLRHGAVQQEQKRLVSAAIRYFGSWRAAVEAAGVDYDSLRKTSEEQRLQKIGKWSHERILEEIRELQSRGEDLRAVMVKNKFPSLFSAAVSPRYFGNWRKALEAAGIDYDSLLQKSPRGRPRRTEVWHTGLILDMIRSLKDAGESLDADQISLRHPRLLRLATSRLGSWHAAVDMALNPPASR
;
A
#
# COMPACT_ATOMS: atom_id res chain seq x y z
N MET A 1 -14.50 -23.47 -34.31
CA MET A 1 -13.04 -23.24 -34.39
C MET A 1 -12.34 -24.58 -34.30
N PRO A 2 -11.60 -25.04 -35.34
CA PRO A 2 -10.90 -26.32 -35.28
C PRO A 2 -9.88 -26.33 -34.13
N LYS A 3 -9.77 -27.46 -33.42
CA LYS A 3 -8.76 -27.64 -32.36
C LYS A 3 -7.38 -27.59 -33.03
N ARG A 4 -6.57 -26.58 -32.73
CA ARG A 4 -5.16 -26.55 -33.12
C ARG A 4 -4.48 -27.79 -32.51
N VAL A 5 -3.93 -28.64 -33.38
CA VAL A 5 -3.09 -29.76 -32.98
C VAL A 5 -1.69 -29.21 -32.72
N TRP A 6 -1.19 -29.38 -31.50
CA TRP A 6 0.15 -28.95 -31.10
C TRP A 6 1.15 -30.08 -31.32
N SER A 7 2.34 -29.71 -31.79
CA SER A 7 3.53 -30.57 -31.85
C SER A 7 4.75 -29.75 -31.41
N PRO A 8 5.88 -30.39 -31.05
CA PRO A 8 7.11 -29.67 -30.71
C PRO A 8 7.54 -28.67 -31.79
N GLU A 9 7.49 -29.08 -33.06
CA GLU A 9 7.90 -28.27 -34.22
C GLU A 9 6.98 -27.05 -34.36
N ARG A 10 5.67 -27.27 -34.23
CA ARG A 10 4.68 -26.20 -34.33
C ARG A 10 4.82 -25.18 -33.20
N VAL A 11 5.20 -25.61 -32.00
CA VAL A 11 5.49 -24.70 -30.89
C VAL A 11 6.70 -23.83 -31.23
N THR A 12 7.79 -24.42 -31.74
CA THR A 12 8.98 -23.64 -32.14
C THR A 12 8.69 -22.68 -33.29
N ASP A 13 7.88 -23.09 -34.27
CA ASP A 13 7.52 -22.24 -35.41
C ASP A 13 6.66 -21.05 -34.98
N GLU A 14 5.68 -21.27 -34.09
CA GLU A 14 4.86 -20.16 -33.58
C GLU A 14 5.72 -19.20 -32.73
N ILE A 15 6.68 -19.70 -31.95
CA ILE A 15 7.61 -18.84 -31.20
C ILE A 15 8.50 -18.02 -32.13
N ARG A 16 9.05 -18.62 -33.20
CA ARG A 16 9.81 -17.89 -34.22
C ARG A 16 8.97 -16.82 -34.89
N GLU A 17 7.71 -17.14 -35.19
CA GLU A 17 6.79 -16.19 -35.79
C GLU A 17 6.54 -14.99 -34.89
N LEU A 18 6.28 -15.23 -33.61
CA LEU A 18 6.11 -14.17 -32.62
C LEU A 18 7.37 -13.34 -32.45
N SER A 19 8.55 -13.97 -32.47
CA SER A 19 9.83 -13.27 -32.45
C SER A 19 10.00 -12.35 -33.66
N ARG A 20 9.67 -12.84 -34.87
CA ARG A 20 9.73 -12.09 -36.12
C ARG A 20 8.76 -10.91 -36.17
N GLN A 21 7.60 -11.07 -35.54
CA GLN A 21 6.60 -10.01 -35.38
C GLN A 21 7.00 -8.97 -34.31
N GLY A 22 8.12 -9.16 -33.61
CA GLY A 22 8.56 -8.28 -32.54
C GLY A 22 7.67 -8.36 -31.29
N VAL A 23 6.90 -9.44 -31.13
CA VAL A 23 6.09 -9.68 -29.94
C VAL A 23 7.02 -9.95 -28.77
N ASP A 24 6.66 -9.41 -27.61
CA ASP A 24 7.38 -9.65 -26.37
C ASP A 24 7.25 -11.12 -25.94
N LEU A 25 8.32 -11.89 -26.18
CA LEU A 25 8.39 -13.32 -25.85
C LEU A 25 8.63 -13.60 -24.35
N ARG A 26 8.61 -12.59 -23.47
CA ARG A 26 8.66 -12.83 -22.02
C ARG A 26 7.47 -13.66 -21.60
N HIS A 27 7.71 -14.68 -20.77
CA HIS A 27 6.67 -15.60 -20.30
C HIS A 27 5.40 -14.87 -19.80
N GLY A 28 5.55 -13.79 -19.04
CA GLY A 28 4.41 -13.03 -18.51
C GLY A 28 3.54 -12.37 -19.58
N ALA A 29 4.14 -11.84 -20.65
CA ALA A 29 3.41 -11.21 -21.76
C ALA A 29 2.67 -12.28 -22.58
N VAL A 30 3.39 -13.33 -22.99
CA VAL A 30 2.81 -14.42 -23.81
C VAL A 30 1.77 -15.25 -23.03
N GLN A 31 1.92 -15.40 -21.71
CA GLN A 31 0.94 -16.10 -20.88
C GLN A 31 -0.40 -15.37 -20.79
N GLN A 32 -0.45 -14.05 -20.96
CA GLN A 32 -1.72 -13.32 -20.97
C GLN A 32 -2.43 -13.48 -22.31
N GLU A 33 -1.69 -13.39 -23.41
CA GLU A 33 -2.26 -13.35 -24.76
C GLU A 33 -2.43 -14.74 -25.38
N GLN A 34 -1.48 -15.66 -25.14
CA GLN A 34 -1.36 -16.96 -25.83
C GLN A 34 -1.19 -18.14 -24.86
N LYS A 35 -2.08 -18.25 -23.88
CA LYS A 35 -2.10 -19.34 -22.87
C LYS A 35 -1.91 -20.75 -23.46
N ARG A 36 -2.55 -21.04 -24.59
CA ARG A 36 -2.49 -22.35 -25.25
C ARG A 36 -1.10 -22.69 -25.78
N LEU A 37 -0.38 -21.69 -26.31
CA LEU A 37 0.99 -21.86 -26.77
C LEU A 37 1.92 -22.12 -25.59
N VAL A 38 1.78 -21.36 -24.50
CA VAL A 38 2.59 -21.55 -23.28
C VAL A 38 2.35 -22.94 -22.68
N SER A 39 1.10 -23.39 -22.58
CA SER A 39 0.79 -24.75 -22.12
C SER A 39 1.40 -25.83 -23.01
N ALA A 40 1.38 -25.66 -24.33
CA ALA A 40 2.01 -26.59 -25.26
C ALA A 40 3.54 -26.58 -25.10
N ALA A 41 4.15 -25.41 -25.00
CA ALA A 41 5.58 -25.24 -24.77
C ALA A 41 6.05 -25.93 -23.48
N ILE A 42 5.35 -25.72 -22.37
CA ILE A 42 5.64 -26.41 -21.10
C ILE A 42 5.48 -27.93 -21.25
N ARG A 43 4.45 -28.40 -21.96
CA ARG A 43 4.21 -29.82 -22.18
C ARG A 43 5.31 -30.52 -22.97
N TYR A 44 5.82 -29.89 -24.03
CA TYR A 44 6.79 -30.52 -24.93
C TYR A 44 8.25 -30.23 -24.57
N PHE A 45 8.55 -29.09 -23.97
CA PHE A 45 9.92 -28.64 -23.67
C PHE A 45 10.18 -28.45 -22.17
N GLY A 46 9.20 -28.74 -21.31
CA GLY A 46 9.29 -28.62 -19.86
C GLY A 46 9.18 -27.18 -19.32
N SER A 47 9.62 -26.17 -20.08
CA SER A 47 9.49 -24.77 -19.72
C SER A 47 9.36 -23.85 -20.94
N TRP A 48 8.82 -22.65 -20.73
CA TRP A 48 8.77 -21.62 -21.77
C TRP A 48 10.17 -21.21 -22.24
N ARG A 49 11.13 -21.05 -21.32
CA ARG A 49 12.53 -20.73 -21.64
C ARG A 49 13.12 -21.77 -22.58
N ALA A 50 12.99 -23.05 -22.24
CA ALA A 50 13.50 -24.15 -23.06
C ALA A 50 12.85 -24.19 -24.46
N ALA A 51 11.55 -23.90 -24.58
CA ALA A 51 10.88 -23.82 -25.87
C ALA A 51 11.37 -22.63 -26.72
N VAL A 52 11.63 -21.47 -26.11
CA VAL A 52 12.17 -20.29 -26.79
C VAL A 52 13.62 -20.51 -27.24
N GLU A 53 14.43 -21.13 -26.40
CA GLU A 53 15.80 -21.54 -26.75
C GLU A 53 15.80 -22.58 -27.87
N ALA A 54 14.89 -23.57 -27.83
CA ALA A 54 14.72 -24.55 -28.91
C ALA A 54 14.23 -23.91 -30.23
N ALA A 55 13.51 -22.79 -30.15
CA ALA A 55 13.14 -21.99 -31.32
C ALA A 55 14.32 -21.20 -31.91
N GLY A 56 15.48 -21.20 -31.25
CA GLY A 56 16.69 -20.48 -31.68
C GLY A 56 16.77 -19.04 -31.19
N VAL A 57 15.94 -18.66 -30.21
CA VAL A 57 15.94 -17.31 -29.63
C VAL A 57 16.65 -17.35 -28.28
N ASP A 58 17.67 -16.51 -28.10
CA ASP A 58 18.37 -16.38 -26.82
C ASP A 58 17.43 -15.70 -25.79
N TYR A 59 16.84 -16.51 -24.92
CA TYR A 59 15.91 -16.04 -23.90
C TYR A 59 16.58 -15.13 -22.85
N ASP A 60 17.88 -15.30 -22.58
CA ASP A 60 18.58 -14.49 -21.58
C ASP A 60 18.83 -13.07 -22.11
N SER A 61 19.01 -12.90 -23.43
CA SER A 61 19.06 -11.58 -24.06
C SER A 61 17.76 -10.79 -23.87
N LEU A 62 16.59 -11.44 -23.97
CA LEU A 62 15.29 -10.81 -23.74
C LEU A 62 15.15 -10.32 -22.29
N ARG A 63 15.72 -11.08 -21.35
CA ARG A 63 15.73 -10.72 -19.93
C ARG A 63 16.65 -9.54 -19.65
N LYS A 64 17.85 -9.50 -20.26
CA LYS A 64 18.82 -8.39 -20.14
C LYS A 64 18.26 -7.09 -20.66
N THR A 65 17.65 -7.07 -21.84
CA THR A 65 17.01 -5.86 -22.40
C THR A 65 15.90 -5.33 -21.49
N SER A 66 15.09 -6.22 -20.91
CA SER A 66 14.07 -5.82 -19.93
C SER A 66 14.67 -5.34 -18.61
N GLU A 67 15.80 -5.89 -18.18
CA GLU A 67 16.50 -5.47 -16.97
C GLU A 67 17.16 -4.11 -17.17
N GLU A 68 17.81 -3.87 -18.32
CA GLU A 68 18.38 -2.58 -18.70
C GLU A 68 17.29 -1.50 -18.82
N GLN A 69 16.16 -1.79 -19.46
CA GLN A 69 15.01 -0.87 -19.50
C GLN A 69 14.43 -0.62 -18.09
N ARG A 70 14.37 -1.65 -17.24
CA ARG A 70 13.97 -1.52 -15.84
C ARG A 70 14.96 -0.67 -15.05
N LEU A 71 16.26 -0.86 -15.26
CA LEU A 71 17.35 -0.10 -14.63
C LEU A 71 17.38 1.34 -15.11
N GLN A 72 17.09 1.63 -16.37
CA GLN A 72 16.89 2.99 -16.88
C GLN A 72 15.69 3.66 -16.21
N LYS A 73 14.58 2.93 -16.02
CA LYS A 73 13.39 3.43 -15.33
C LYS A 73 13.61 3.61 -13.82
N ILE A 74 14.41 2.75 -13.19
CA ILE A 74 14.87 2.86 -11.80
C ILE A 74 15.88 4.00 -11.65
N GLY A 75 16.77 4.21 -12.63
CA GLY A 75 17.77 5.27 -12.65
C GLY A 75 17.16 6.67 -12.70
N LYS A 76 15.85 6.79 -12.96
CA LYS A 76 15.09 8.03 -12.77
C LYS A 76 14.93 8.42 -11.30
N TRP A 77 15.00 7.46 -10.37
CA TRP A 77 14.70 7.67 -8.95
C TRP A 77 15.80 7.10 -8.05
N SER A 78 16.38 7.96 -7.23
CA SER A 78 17.20 7.60 -6.06
C SER A 78 16.56 8.19 -4.79
N HIS A 79 17.04 7.79 -3.61
CA HIS A 79 16.63 8.42 -2.35
C HIS A 79 16.85 9.93 -2.40
N GLU A 80 18.02 10.35 -2.89
CA GLU A 80 18.40 11.77 -3.01
C GLU A 80 17.46 12.51 -3.96
N ARG A 81 17.18 11.94 -5.14
CA ARG A 81 16.30 12.56 -6.12
C ARG A 81 14.87 12.72 -5.61
N ILE A 82 14.37 11.73 -4.88
CA ILE A 82 13.03 11.80 -4.24
C ILE A 82 13.01 12.93 -3.20
N LEU A 83 14.05 13.05 -2.37
CA LEU A 83 14.14 14.10 -1.36
C LEU A 83 14.26 15.50 -1.98
N GLU A 84 15.05 15.62 -3.04
CA GLU A 84 15.20 16.86 -3.81
C GLU A 84 13.84 17.31 -4.37
N GLU A 85 13.10 16.43 -5.05
CA GLU A 85 11.79 16.80 -5.59
C GLU A 85 10.77 17.13 -4.50
N ILE A 86 10.79 16.44 -3.36
CA ILE A 86 9.95 16.79 -2.21
C ILE A 86 10.24 18.21 -1.71
N ARG A 87 11.52 18.58 -1.58
CA ARG A 87 11.95 19.93 -1.17
C ARG A 87 11.62 20.98 -2.21
N GLU A 88 11.75 20.66 -3.50
CA GLU A 88 11.31 21.55 -4.57
C GLU A 88 9.81 21.83 -4.49
N LEU A 89 8.98 20.80 -4.31
CA LEU A 89 7.54 20.96 -4.15
C LEU A 89 7.21 21.82 -2.92
N GLN A 90 7.93 21.62 -1.81
CA GLN A 90 7.79 22.45 -0.62
C GLN A 90 8.12 23.92 -0.91
N SER A 91 9.23 24.20 -1.61
CA SER A 91 9.66 25.56 -1.95
C SER A 91 8.68 26.27 -2.88
N ARG A 92 7.98 25.51 -3.73
CA ARG A 92 6.91 26.01 -4.60
C ARG A 92 5.57 26.22 -3.88
N GLY A 93 5.50 25.88 -2.59
CA GLY A 93 4.27 25.98 -1.79
C GLY A 93 3.19 24.98 -2.21
N GLU A 94 3.57 23.88 -2.87
CA GLU A 94 2.62 22.84 -3.27
C GLU A 94 2.10 22.06 -2.05
N ASP A 95 0.87 21.55 -2.16
CA ASP A 95 0.28 20.73 -1.10
C ASP A 95 0.91 19.33 -1.11
N LEU A 96 1.76 19.08 -0.11
CA LEU A 96 2.49 17.82 0.09
C LEU A 96 1.64 16.67 0.67
N ARG A 97 0.32 16.87 0.85
CA ARG A 97 -0.58 15.80 1.28
C ARG A 97 -0.55 14.66 0.27
N ALA A 98 -0.53 13.43 0.78
CA ALA A 98 -0.42 12.22 -0.04
C ALA A 98 -1.45 12.16 -1.19
N VAL A 99 -2.69 12.59 -0.96
CA VAL A 99 -3.74 12.62 -2.00
C VAL A 99 -3.40 13.61 -3.11
N MET A 100 -2.90 14.79 -2.75
CA MET A 100 -2.57 15.86 -3.71
C MET A 100 -1.36 15.47 -4.55
N VAL A 101 -0.30 14.98 -3.91
CA VAL A 101 0.91 14.52 -4.60
C VAL A 101 0.63 13.29 -5.46
N LYS A 102 -0.19 12.34 -5.00
CA LYS A 102 -0.60 11.18 -5.81
C LYS A 102 -1.30 11.61 -7.10
N ASN A 103 -2.13 12.65 -7.04
CA ASN A 103 -2.89 13.12 -8.20
C ASN A 103 -2.05 14.00 -9.15
N LYS A 104 -1.28 14.96 -8.62
CA LYS A 104 -0.48 15.89 -9.43
C LYS A 104 0.88 15.32 -9.87
N PHE A 105 1.51 14.51 -9.01
CA PHE A 105 2.87 14.00 -9.19
C PHE A 105 2.93 12.47 -8.96
N PRO A 106 2.20 11.66 -9.76
CA PRO A 106 2.07 10.22 -9.53
C PRO A 106 3.41 9.46 -9.59
N SER A 107 4.34 9.91 -10.43
CA SER A 107 5.65 9.25 -10.56
C SER A 107 6.50 9.38 -9.30
N LEU A 108 6.56 10.59 -8.72
CA LEU A 108 7.26 10.85 -7.46
C LEU A 108 6.59 10.08 -6.31
N PHE A 109 5.26 10.14 -6.23
CA PHE A 109 4.51 9.45 -5.18
C PHE A 109 4.77 7.93 -5.22
N SER A 110 4.65 7.32 -6.41
CA SER A 110 4.90 5.88 -6.60
C SER A 110 6.34 5.48 -6.27
N ALA A 111 7.32 6.31 -6.59
CA ALA A 111 8.72 6.07 -6.22
C ALA A 111 8.88 6.12 -4.69
N ALA A 112 8.44 7.20 -4.04
CA ALA A 112 8.58 7.39 -2.60
C ALA A 112 7.89 6.30 -1.76
N VAL A 113 6.72 5.80 -2.17
CA VAL A 113 6.03 4.71 -1.44
C VAL A 113 6.59 3.31 -1.75
N SER A 114 7.52 3.17 -2.68
CA SER A 114 8.12 1.87 -2.98
C SER A 114 8.95 1.37 -1.79
N PRO A 115 8.85 0.09 -1.40
CA PRO A 115 9.70 -0.50 -0.36
C PRO A 115 11.21 -0.41 -0.62
N ARG A 116 11.60 -0.18 -1.89
CA ARG A 116 13.01 0.00 -2.29
C ARG A 116 13.60 1.33 -1.84
N TYR A 117 12.75 2.35 -1.64
CA TYR A 117 13.17 3.66 -1.21
C TYR A 117 12.73 3.91 0.24
N PHE A 118 11.59 4.58 0.45
CA PHE A 118 11.12 4.92 1.80
C PHE A 118 9.94 4.05 2.28
N GLY A 119 9.30 3.30 1.37
CA GLY A 119 8.19 2.38 1.66
C GLY A 119 6.85 3.05 1.97
N ASN A 120 6.84 4.31 2.39
CA ASN A 120 5.63 5.12 2.49
C ASN A 120 5.95 6.62 2.41
N TRP A 121 4.92 7.41 2.08
CA TRP A 121 5.05 8.85 1.85
C TRP A 121 5.43 9.65 3.10
N ARG A 122 4.96 9.22 4.28
CA ARG A 122 5.29 9.85 5.56
C ARG A 122 6.80 9.78 5.82
N LYS A 123 7.39 8.59 5.71
CA LYS A 123 8.83 8.38 5.89
C LYS A 123 9.67 9.20 4.91
N ALA A 124 9.21 9.33 3.67
CA ALA A 124 9.88 10.17 2.67
C ALA A 124 9.85 11.66 3.06
N LEU A 125 8.73 12.16 3.60
CA LEU A 125 8.60 13.53 4.10
C LEU A 125 9.45 13.77 5.36
N GLU A 126 9.44 12.84 6.31
CA GLU A 126 10.26 12.91 7.51
C GLU A 126 11.76 12.94 7.15
N ALA A 127 12.19 12.10 6.20
CA ALA A 127 13.56 12.10 5.69
C ALA A 127 13.91 13.40 4.91
N ALA A 128 12.92 14.08 4.34
CA ALA A 128 13.09 15.39 3.72
C ALA A 128 13.16 16.53 4.74
N GLY A 129 12.96 16.25 6.04
CA GLY A 129 12.90 17.23 7.12
C GLY A 129 11.54 17.90 7.29
N ILE A 130 10.48 17.28 6.75
CA ILE A 130 9.13 17.83 6.74
C ILE A 130 8.26 17.04 7.73
N ASP A 131 7.81 17.72 8.78
CA ASP A 131 6.87 17.13 9.72
C ASP A 131 5.48 16.95 9.07
N TYR A 132 5.12 15.69 8.84
CA TYR A 132 3.86 15.29 8.24
C TYR A 132 2.64 15.72 9.08
N ASP A 133 2.76 15.72 10.40
CA ASP A 133 1.61 15.99 11.27
C ASP A 133 1.28 17.48 11.32
N SER A 134 2.31 18.35 11.23
CA SER A 134 2.15 19.78 10.97
C SER A 134 1.43 20.10 9.65
N LEU A 135 1.62 19.28 8.60
CA LEU A 135 0.91 19.44 7.32
C LEU A 135 -0.59 19.11 7.41
N LEU A 136 -0.97 18.18 8.29
CA LEU A 136 -2.38 17.83 8.50
C LEU A 136 -3.16 18.90 9.28
N GLN A 137 -2.49 19.62 10.18
CA GLN A 137 -3.12 20.66 11.00
C GLN A 137 -3.50 21.91 10.19
N LYS A 138 -2.78 22.24 9.11
CA LYS A 138 -3.03 23.42 8.26
C LYS A 138 -4.24 23.29 7.32
N SER A 139 -4.97 22.17 7.34
CA SER A 139 -6.15 21.96 6.51
C SER A 139 -7.43 22.41 7.25
N PRO A 140 -8.22 23.39 6.74
CA PRO A 140 -9.48 23.81 7.36
C PRO A 140 -10.53 22.69 7.47
N ARG A 141 -10.33 21.60 6.71
CA ARG A 141 -11.16 20.38 6.73
C ARG A 141 -10.42 19.18 7.30
N GLY A 142 -9.57 19.39 8.30
CA GLY A 142 -8.98 18.31 9.08
C GLY A 142 -10.06 17.55 9.83
N ARG A 143 -10.74 16.59 9.18
CA ARG A 143 -11.40 15.52 9.93
C ARG A 143 -10.27 14.82 10.71
N PRO A 144 -10.34 14.74 12.04
CA PRO A 144 -9.35 14.00 12.82
C PRO A 144 -9.21 12.61 12.24
N ARG A 145 -7.97 12.10 12.14
CA ARG A 145 -7.74 10.72 11.70
C ARG A 145 -8.65 9.79 12.50
N ARG A 146 -9.37 8.90 11.80
CA ARG A 146 -10.01 7.71 12.38
C ARG A 146 -8.94 6.76 12.89
N THR A 147 -8.32 7.14 13.98
CA THR A 147 -7.75 6.27 15.00
C THR A 147 -8.34 6.87 16.26
N GLU A 148 -9.52 6.39 16.65
CA GLU A 148 -10.08 6.68 17.96
C GLU A 148 -9.11 6.09 18.99
N VAL A 149 -8.07 6.84 19.31
CA VAL A 149 -7.21 6.55 20.45
C VAL A 149 -8.03 6.98 21.65
N TRP A 150 -8.82 6.04 22.16
CA TRP A 150 -9.48 6.18 23.46
C TRP A 150 -8.38 6.22 24.53
N HIS A 151 -7.78 7.39 24.73
CA HIS A 151 -6.95 7.65 25.89
C HIS A 151 -7.84 7.82 27.12
N THR A 152 -7.27 7.64 28.31
CA THR A 152 -8.00 7.63 29.58
C THR A 152 -8.97 8.80 29.71
N GLY A 153 -8.53 10.02 29.35
CA GLY A 153 -9.40 11.22 29.35
C GLY A 153 -10.72 11.05 28.58
N LEU A 154 -10.70 10.57 27.34
CA LEU A 154 -11.93 10.42 26.53
C LEU A 154 -12.87 9.36 27.07
N ILE A 155 -12.34 8.32 27.73
CA ILE A 155 -13.16 7.30 28.38
C ILE A 155 -13.90 7.93 29.57
N LEU A 156 -13.19 8.70 30.40
CA LEU A 156 -13.78 9.38 31.55
C LEU A 156 -14.79 10.47 31.11
N ASP A 157 -14.48 11.23 30.07
CA ASP A 157 -15.37 12.27 29.52
C ASP A 157 -16.65 11.65 28.95
N MET A 158 -16.55 10.51 28.27
CA MET A 158 -17.72 9.77 27.78
C MET A 158 -18.59 9.25 28.93
N ILE A 159 -17.99 8.74 30.01
CA ILE A 159 -18.72 8.31 31.20
C ILE A 159 -19.46 9.48 31.87
N ARG A 160 -18.82 10.66 31.95
CA ARG A 160 -19.47 11.89 32.46
C ARG A 160 -20.64 12.29 31.57
N SER A 161 -20.45 12.29 30.25
CA SER A 161 -21.53 12.62 29.31
C SER A 161 -22.73 11.68 29.40
N LEU A 162 -22.52 10.39 29.67
CA LEU A 162 -23.61 9.43 29.87
C LEU A 162 -24.38 9.72 31.18
N LYS A 163 -23.66 10.11 32.24
CA LYS A 163 -24.29 10.54 33.50
C LYS A 163 -25.13 11.81 33.32
N ASP A 164 -24.60 12.79 32.61
CA ASP A 164 -25.27 14.08 32.37
C ASP A 164 -26.50 13.91 31.47
N ALA A 165 -26.49 12.91 30.59
CA ALA A 165 -27.65 12.50 29.79
C ALA A 165 -28.69 11.70 30.58
N GLY A 166 -28.46 11.43 31.88
CA GLY A 166 -29.35 10.65 32.73
C GLY A 166 -29.37 9.16 32.41
N GLU A 167 -28.37 8.65 31.68
CA GLU A 167 -28.27 7.24 31.37
C GLU A 167 -27.74 6.43 32.57
N SER A 168 -28.24 5.20 32.70
CA SER A 168 -27.74 4.28 33.72
C SER A 168 -26.30 3.87 33.42
N LEU A 169 -25.39 4.11 34.36
CA LEU A 169 -23.99 3.65 34.29
C LEU A 169 -23.81 2.20 34.77
N ASP A 170 -24.91 1.45 34.86
CA ASP A 170 -24.88 0.03 35.18
C ASP A 170 -24.12 -0.76 34.11
N ALA A 171 -23.24 -1.67 34.55
CA ALA A 171 -22.33 -2.38 33.66
C ALA A 171 -23.07 -3.24 32.62
N ASP A 172 -24.20 -3.84 33.01
CA ASP A 172 -24.98 -4.70 32.14
C ASP A 172 -25.70 -3.88 31.06
N GLN A 173 -26.28 -2.74 31.43
CA GLN A 173 -26.88 -1.81 30.46
C GLN A 173 -25.84 -1.19 29.52
N ILE A 174 -24.67 -0.81 30.03
CA ILE A 174 -23.58 -0.25 29.22
C ILE A 174 -22.98 -1.31 28.28
N SER A 175 -22.96 -2.59 28.69
CA SER A 175 -22.53 -3.68 27.81
C SER A 175 -23.42 -3.82 26.58
N LEU A 176 -24.73 -3.54 26.72
CA LEU A 176 -25.71 -3.62 25.64
C LEU A 176 -25.66 -2.40 24.71
N ARG A 177 -25.57 -1.19 25.26
CA ARG A 177 -25.62 0.06 24.48
C ARG A 177 -24.25 0.52 23.98
N HIS A 178 -23.21 0.33 24.79
CA HIS A 178 -21.84 0.81 24.54
C HIS A 178 -20.76 -0.25 24.82
N PRO A 179 -20.80 -1.43 24.16
CA PRO A 179 -19.89 -2.56 24.42
C PRO A 179 -18.40 -2.22 24.24
N ARG A 180 -18.08 -1.26 23.36
CA ARG A 180 -16.71 -0.80 23.15
C ARG A 180 -16.19 0.04 24.31
N LEU A 181 -17.03 0.91 24.86
CA LEU A 181 -16.68 1.76 26.00
C LEU A 181 -16.38 0.89 27.22
N LEU A 182 -17.24 -0.09 27.51
CA LEU A 182 -17.05 -1.04 28.62
C LEU A 182 -15.72 -1.78 28.52
N ARG A 183 -15.41 -2.34 27.34
CA ARG A 183 -14.18 -3.10 27.11
C ARG A 183 -12.93 -2.25 27.28
N LEU A 184 -12.97 -1.01 26.76
CA LEU A 184 -11.83 -0.09 26.80
C LEU A 184 -11.60 0.45 28.20
N ALA A 185 -12.66 0.79 28.92
CA ALA A 185 -12.61 1.19 30.32
C ALA A 185 -12.02 0.08 31.19
N THR A 186 -12.52 -1.15 31.08
CA THR A 186 -12.01 -2.30 31.83
C THR A 186 -10.55 -2.62 31.49
N SER A 187 -10.18 -2.60 30.20
CA SER A 187 -8.82 -2.90 29.77
C SER A 187 -7.78 -1.87 30.22
N ARG A 188 -8.15 -0.60 30.39
CA ARG A 188 -7.20 0.49 30.69
C ARG A 188 -7.23 0.94 32.15
N LEU A 189 -8.38 0.86 32.80
CA LEU A 189 -8.62 1.33 34.17
C LEU A 189 -8.88 0.16 35.14
N GLY A 190 -8.71 -1.08 34.68
CA GLY A 190 -8.84 -2.31 35.46
C GLY A 190 -10.28 -2.82 35.57
N SER A 191 -11.25 -1.93 35.82
CA SER A 191 -12.67 -2.30 35.84
C SER A 191 -13.56 -1.13 35.40
N TRP A 192 -14.78 -1.46 34.95
CA TRP A 192 -15.80 -0.45 34.68
C TRP A 192 -16.09 0.42 35.89
N HIS A 193 -16.15 -0.19 37.08
CA HIS A 193 -16.43 0.52 38.32
C HIS A 193 -15.31 1.51 38.67
N ALA A 194 -14.04 1.11 38.50
CA ALA A 194 -12.90 2.00 38.71
C ALA A 194 -12.88 3.16 37.69
N ALA A 195 -13.33 2.92 36.46
CA ALA A 195 -13.47 3.96 35.44
C ALA A 195 -14.57 4.97 35.79
N VAL A 196 -15.71 4.50 36.30
CA VAL A 196 -16.81 5.36 36.77
C VAL A 196 -16.40 6.17 37.99
N ASP A 197 -15.76 5.54 38.97
CA ASP A 197 -15.29 6.23 40.18
C ASP A 197 -14.25 7.31 39.83
N MET A 198 -13.26 6.97 38.99
CA MET A 198 -12.27 7.94 38.51
C MET A 198 -12.89 9.07 37.66
N ALA A 199 -13.98 8.79 36.94
CA ALA A 199 -14.66 9.80 36.15
C ALA A 199 -15.44 10.78 37.03
N LEU A 200 -16.08 10.30 38.10
CA LEU A 200 -17.00 11.09 38.92
C LEU A 200 -16.34 11.68 40.17
N ASN A 201 -15.27 11.04 40.66
CA ASN A 201 -14.50 11.41 41.84
C ASN A 201 -13.00 11.46 41.48
N PRO A 202 -12.56 12.47 40.70
CA PRO A 202 -11.16 12.56 40.33
C PRO A 202 -10.28 12.74 41.59
N PRO A 203 -9.13 12.05 41.69
CA PRO A 203 -8.24 12.22 42.83
C PRO A 203 -7.73 13.67 42.87
N ALA A 204 -7.73 14.28 44.06
CA ALA A 204 -7.21 15.63 44.26
C ALA A 204 -5.76 15.70 43.74
N SER A 205 -5.52 16.61 42.79
CA SER A 205 -4.20 16.81 42.20
C SER A 205 -3.22 17.24 43.31
N ARG A 206 -2.17 16.44 43.52
CA ARG A 206 -0.99 16.83 44.30
C ARG A 206 -0.04 17.64 43.44
#